data_AF-A0A2A6BPR5-F1
#
_entry.id   AF-A0A2A6BPR5-F1
#
_cell.length_a   1.000
_cell.length_b   1.000
_cell.length_c   1.000
_cell.angle_alpha   90.00
_cell.angle_beta   90.00
_cell.angle_gamma   90.00
#
_symmetry.space_group_name_H-M   'P 1'
#
loop_
_entity.id
_entity.type
_entity.pdbx_description
1 polymer ?
#
loop_
_entity_poly.entity_id
_entity_poly.type
_entity_poly.pdbx_seq_one_letter_code
_entity_poly.pdbx_strand_id
1 'polypeptide(L)'
;MSHPKFVAAMDALKEFRSKIARIQTIKGQFELLVRFDEETMLLWGLYQQALLGDIRVPKRNYTDPAEQSVMWGWTNGNKRWHAWNECRGLSREEATAAFIDGVAQLLGKIDGLIEEWRDDQDPRVPDRKAVENAADKREERREGRVKAVEERRIRDGWMKTALGV
;
A
#
# COMPACT_ATOMS: atom_id res chain seq x y z
N MET A 1 32.51 0.75 -3.19
CA MET A 1 32.53 2.00 -3.98
C MET A 1 31.13 2.59 -3.94
N SER A 2 30.98 3.86 -3.55
CA SER A 2 29.67 4.52 -3.58
C SER A 2 29.30 4.78 -5.04
N HIS A 3 28.22 4.16 -5.52
CA HIS A 3 27.76 4.30 -6.90
C HIS A 3 27.12 5.70 -7.07
N PRO A 4 27.63 6.62 -7.92
CA PRO A 4 27.15 8.00 -7.97
C PRO A 4 25.64 8.13 -8.21
N LYS A 5 25.07 7.24 -9.04
CA LYS A 5 23.63 7.19 -9.29
C LYS A 5 22.81 6.77 -8.07
N PHE A 6 23.36 5.93 -7.20
CA PHE A 6 22.68 5.50 -5.97
C PHE A 6 22.60 6.63 -4.96
N VAL A 7 23.68 7.42 -4.82
CA VAL A 7 23.68 8.63 -3.99
C VAL A 7 22.67 9.65 -4.52
N ALA A 8 22.68 9.90 -5.83
CA ALA A 8 21.73 10.82 -6.45
C ALA A 8 20.27 10.38 -6.24
N ALA A 9 19.96 9.08 -6.38
CA ALA A 9 18.63 8.55 -6.11
C ALA A 9 18.23 8.73 -4.63
N MET A 10 19.16 8.47 -3.69
CA MET A 10 18.94 8.71 -2.26
C MET A 10 18.65 10.18 -1.94
N ASP A 11 19.42 11.09 -2.54
CA ASP A 11 19.24 12.52 -2.28
C ASP A 11 17.94 13.05 -2.90
N ALA A 12 17.55 12.55 -4.08
CA ALA A 12 16.24 12.83 -4.66
C ALA A 12 15.08 12.36 -3.75
N LEU A 13 15.19 11.16 -3.18
CA LEU A 13 14.18 10.62 -2.25
C LEU A 13 14.09 11.47 -0.96
N LYS A 14 15.23 11.93 -0.41
CA LYS A 14 15.26 12.81 0.77
C LYS A 14 14.68 14.19 0.49
N GLU A 15 15.04 14.78 -0.66
CA GLU A 15 14.50 16.07 -1.09
C GLU A 15 12.98 15.97 -1.23
N PHE A 16 12.51 14.88 -1.82
CA PHE A 16 11.09 14.64 -2.00
C PHE A 16 10.34 14.48 -0.68
N ARG A 17 10.85 13.67 0.26
CA ARG A 17 10.29 13.59 1.62
C ARG A 17 10.22 14.97 2.28
N SER A 18 11.24 15.81 2.05
CA SER A 18 11.29 17.17 2.56
C SER A 18 10.24 18.08 1.90
N LYS A 19 9.93 17.89 0.61
CA LYS A 19 8.84 18.60 -0.08
C LYS A 19 7.49 18.26 0.54
N ILE A 20 7.17 16.97 0.74
CA ILE A 20 5.91 16.56 1.40
C ILE A 20 5.80 17.18 2.80
N ALA A 21 6.88 17.13 3.59
CA ALA A 21 6.90 17.71 4.93
C ALA A 21 6.65 19.24 4.95
N ARG A 22 6.94 19.94 3.84
CA ARG A 22 6.73 21.39 3.70
C ARG A 22 5.34 21.76 3.18
N ILE A 23 4.54 20.82 2.68
CA ILE A 23 3.15 21.07 2.26
C ILE A 23 2.31 21.34 3.53
N GLN A 24 2.35 22.59 4.00
CA GLN A 24 1.60 23.06 5.15
C GLN A 24 0.25 23.63 4.73
N THR A 25 -0.76 22.78 4.59
CA THR A 25 -2.16 23.20 4.53
C THR A 25 -3.05 22.22 5.30
N ILE A 26 -3.43 22.66 6.51
CA ILE A 26 -4.63 22.40 7.36
C ILE A 26 -5.18 20.95 7.46
N LYS A 27 -5.24 20.44 8.72
CA LYS A 27 -5.81 19.15 9.21
C LYS A 27 -5.44 17.91 8.36
N GLY A 28 -4.45 17.14 8.81
CA GLY A 28 -4.05 15.88 8.14
C GLY A 28 -2.57 15.79 7.77
N GLN A 29 -1.70 16.71 8.22
CA GLN A 29 -0.26 16.73 7.88
C GLN A 29 0.50 15.41 8.16
N PHE A 30 0.02 14.61 9.11
CA PHE A 30 0.59 13.30 9.38
C PHE A 30 0.27 12.27 8.29
N GLU A 31 -0.85 12.41 7.60
CA GLU A 31 -1.38 11.38 6.70
C GLU A 31 -0.58 11.33 5.38
N LEU A 32 -0.20 12.47 4.80
CA LEU A 32 0.66 12.49 3.60
C LEU A 32 2.05 11.90 3.87
N LEU A 33 2.63 12.18 5.03
CA LEU A 33 3.92 11.59 5.43
C LEU A 33 3.78 10.09 5.71
N VAL A 34 2.66 9.64 6.28
CA VAL A 34 2.37 8.22 6.47
C VAL A 34 2.21 7.51 5.12
N ARG A 35 1.45 8.07 4.17
CA ARG A 35 1.31 7.52 2.81
C ARG A 35 2.65 7.43 2.10
N PHE A 36 3.47 8.46 2.23
CA PHE A 36 4.84 8.43 1.70
C PHE A 36 5.69 7.32 2.32
N ASP A 37 5.67 7.19 3.64
CA ASP A 37 6.42 6.15 4.34
C ASP A 37 5.93 4.76 3.89
N GLU A 38 4.62 4.56 3.70
CA GLU A 38 4.04 3.31 3.17
C GLU A 38 4.49 3.02 1.73
N GLU A 39 4.40 4.00 0.84
CA GLU A 39 4.77 3.88 -0.58
C GLU A 39 6.27 3.61 -0.78
N THR A 40 7.09 4.02 0.19
CA THR A 40 8.56 3.90 0.10
C THR A 40 9.15 2.77 0.93
N MET A 41 8.33 1.91 1.55
CA MET A 41 8.82 0.78 2.36
C MET A 41 9.71 -0.18 1.57
N LEU A 42 9.34 -0.54 0.34
CA LEU A 42 10.16 -1.42 -0.50
C LEU A 42 11.52 -0.77 -0.84
N LEU A 43 11.51 0.53 -1.15
CA LEU A 43 12.74 1.29 -1.39
C LEU A 43 13.66 1.29 -0.16
N TRP A 44 13.08 1.35 1.04
CA TRP A 44 13.85 1.20 2.28
C TRP A 44 14.51 -0.18 2.38
N GLY A 45 13.78 -1.25 2.06
CA GLY A 45 14.33 -2.62 2.05
C GLY A 45 15.48 -2.79 1.05
N LEU A 46 15.28 -2.30 -0.18
CA LEU A 46 16.30 -2.30 -1.23
C LEU A 46 17.54 -1.49 -0.85
N TYR A 47 17.36 -0.34 -0.21
CA TYR A 47 18.46 0.47 0.32
C TYR A 47 19.31 -0.31 1.34
N GLN A 48 18.67 -1.00 2.29
CA GLN A 48 19.40 -1.83 3.27
C GLN A 48 20.11 -3.00 2.58
N GLN A 49 19.44 -3.68 1.65
CA GLN A 49 20.02 -4.80 0.91
C GLN A 49 21.22 -4.36 0.06
N ALA A 50 21.17 -3.20 -0.59
CA ALA A 50 22.27 -2.64 -1.37
C ALA A 50 23.50 -2.34 -0.49
N LEU A 51 23.30 -1.83 0.73
CA LEU A 51 24.40 -1.45 1.62
C LEU A 51 24.98 -2.62 2.41
N LEU A 52 24.09 -3.42 3.00
CA LEU A 52 24.44 -4.43 4.00
C LEU A 52 24.41 -5.85 3.41
N GLY A 53 23.68 -6.07 2.31
CA GLY A 53 23.33 -7.40 1.82
C GLY A 53 22.21 -8.02 2.66
N ASP A 54 22.14 -9.35 2.64
CA ASP A 54 21.10 -10.10 3.33
C ASP A 54 20.95 -9.72 4.80
N ILE A 55 19.69 -9.58 5.22
CA ILE A 55 19.34 -9.33 6.62
C ILE A 55 19.87 -10.44 7.53
N ARG A 56 20.61 -10.03 8.57
CA ARG A 56 21.13 -10.91 9.63
C ARG A 56 20.52 -10.59 11.00
N VAL A 57 19.73 -9.53 11.07
CA VAL A 57 19.04 -9.14 12.31
C VAL A 57 17.91 -10.14 12.54
N PRO A 58 17.90 -10.87 13.68
CA PRO A 58 16.82 -11.79 13.96
C PRO A 58 15.49 -11.03 14.04
N LYS A 59 14.41 -11.66 13.56
CA LYS A 59 13.07 -11.08 13.70
C LYS A 59 12.78 -10.94 15.19
N ARG A 60 12.68 -9.70 15.68
CA ARG A 60 12.19 -9.44 17.04
C ARG A 60 10.69 -9.71 17.05
N ASN A 61 10.24 -10.60 17.95
CA ASN A 61 8.83 -10.69 18.28
C ASN A 61 8.50 -9.47 19.14
N TYR A 62 7.88 -8.44 18.53
CA TYR A 62 7.48 -7.19 19.20
C TYR A 62 6.29 -7.37 20.17
N THR A 63 6.08 -8.57 20.69
CA THR A 63 5.16 -8.86 21.78
C THR A 63 5.95 -8.92 23.09
N ASP A 64 6.53 -7.80 23.50
CA ASP A 64 7.15 -7.68 24.82
C ASP A 64 6.08 -7.22 25.85
N PRO A 65 5.77 -8.01 26.89
CA PRO A 65 4.82 -7.63 27.93
C PRO A 65 5.24 -6.41 28.77
N ALA A 66 6.54 -6.07 28.83
CA ALA A 66 7.06 -4.94 29.59
C ALA A 66 7.14 -3.64 28.77
N GLU A 67 7.08 -3.73 27.44
CA GLU A 67 7.15 -2.60 26.53
C GLU A 67 5.73 -2.09 26.20
N GLN A 68 5.26 -1.09 26.96
CA GLN A 68 3.89 -0.56 26.85
C GLN A 68 3.61 0.19 25.52
N SER A 69 4.58 0.30 24.61
CA SER A 69 4.41 0.98 23.32
C SER A 69 4.21 0.00 22.17
N VAL A 70 3.00 -0.56 22.08
CA VAL A 70 2.49 -1.28 20.90
C VAL A 70 2.63 -0.46 19.60
N MET A 71 2.64 0.86 19.70
CA MET A 71 2.73 1.80 18.59
C MET A 71 4.14 1.86 17.95
N TRP A 72 5.20 1.68 18.74
CA TRP A 72 6.58 1.71 18.24
C TRP A 72 6.97 0.41 17.51
N GLY A 73 6.49 -0.74 17.99
CA GLY A 73 6.70 -2.04 17.34
C GLY A 73 5.96 -2.21 16.01
N TRP A 74 4.79 -1.60 15.88
CA TRP A 74 3.91 -1.77 14.71
C TRP A 74 4.25 -0.85 13.54
N THR A 75 4.56 0.42 13.80
CA THR A 75 4.54 1.44 12.72
C THR A 75 5.86 1.54 11.95
N ASN A 76 7.01 1.19 12.54
CA ASN A 76 8.31 1.39 11.88
C ASN A 76 9.32 0.24 12.00
N GLY A 77 9.37 -0.51 13.11
CA GLY A 77 10.37 -1.57 13.29
C GLY A 77 10.08 -2.84 12.49
N ASN A 78 8.84 -3.34 12.59
CA ASN A 78 8.47 -4.62 11.98
C ASN A 78 8.32 -4.54 10.45
N LYS A 79 7.64 -3.50 9.94
CA LYS A 79 7.45 -3.31 8.48
C LYS A 79 8.79 -3.14 7.76
N ARG A 80 9.72 -2.38 8.33
CA ARG A 80 11.09 -2.22 7.80
C ARG A 80 11.84 -3.55 7.78
N TRP A 81 11.81 -4.30 8.88
CA TRP A 81 12.41 -5.64 8.92
C TRP A 81 11.86 -6.53 7.81
N HIS A 82 10.53 -6.54 7.62
CA HIS A 82 9.86 -7.31 6.57
C HIS A 82 10.27 -6.86 5.16
N ALA A 83 10.27 -5.56 4.88
CA ALA A 83 10.69 -5.03 3.59
C ALA A 83 12.14 -5.38 3.22
N TRP A 84 13.06 -5.34 4.19
CA TRP A 84 14.44 -5.78 3.95
C TRP A 84 14.52 -7.31 3.79
N ASN A 85 13.76 -8.07 4.59
CA ASN A 85 13.72 -9.52 4.47
C ASN A 85 13.12 -10.01 3.14
N GLU A 86 12.18 -9.27 2.55
CA GLU A 86 11.64 -9.55 1.20
C GLU A 86 12.70 -9.39 0.10
N CYS A 87 13.72 -8.55 0.33
CA CYS A 87 14.84 -8.35 -0.60
C CYS A 87 15.96 -9.41 -0.44
N ARG A 88 15.81 -10.36 0.48
CA ARG A 88 16.82 -11.38 0.77
C ARG A 88 17.11 -12.23 -0.46
N GLY A 89 18.40 -12.51 -0.69
CA GLY A 89 18.87 -13.27 -1.85
C GLY A 89 19.22 -12.40 -3.06
N LEU A 90 18.86 -11.11 -3.06
CA LEU A 90 19.38 -10.16 -4.05
C LEU A 90 20.85 -9.84 -3.75
N SER A 91 21.68 -9.80 -4.79
CA SER A 91 23.01 -9.20 -4.69
C SER A 91 22.91 -7.70 -4.39
N ARG A 92 24.03 -7.12 -3.93
CA ARG A 92 24.08 -5.68 -3.65
C ARG A 92 23.92 -4.86 -4.92
N GLU A 93 24.44 -5.37 -6.04
CA GLU A 93 24.35 -4.75 -7.36
C GLU A 93 22.92 -4.77 -7.88
N GLU A 94 22.21 -5.90 -7.76
CA GLU A 94 20.79 -6.01 -8.13
C GLU A 94 19.92 -5.10 -7.26
N ALA A 95 20.13 -5.11 -5.94
CA ALA A 95 19.40 -4.22 -5.03
C ALA A 95 19.67 -2.74 -5.32
N THR A 96 20.91 -2.38 -5.69
CA THR A 96 21.27 -1.01 -6.09
C THR A 96 20.53 -0.59 -7.36
N ALA A 97 20.51 -1.46 -8.38
CA ALA A 97 19.81 -1.19 -9.63
C ALA A 97 18.29 -1.06 -9.41
N ALA A 98 17.70 -1.98 -8.66
CA ALA A 98 16.27 -1.95 -8.32
C ALA A 98 15.90 -0.71 -7.48
N PHE A 99 16.76 -0.28 -6.55
CA PHE A 99 16.56 0.95 -5.79
C PHE A 99 16.53 2.17 -6.70
N ILE A 100 17.51 2.31 -7.60
CA ILE A 100 17.60 3.45 -8.53
C ILE A 100 16.37 3.50 -9.43
N ASP A 101 15.97 2.36 -9.99
CA ASP A 101 14.80 2.27 -10.85
C ASP A 101 13.51 2.58 -10.08
N GLY A 102 13.34 2.01 -8.89
CA GLY A 102 12.18 2.26 -8.04
C GLY A 102 12.04 3.74 -7.63
N VAL A 103 13.15 4.43 -7.34
CA VAL A 103 13.14 5.88 -7.10
C VAL A 103 12.73 6.64 -8.37
N ALA A 104 13.26 6.28 -9.54
CA ALA A 104 12.90 6.93 -10.79
C ALA A 104 11.40 6.76 -11.12
N GLN A 105 10.87 5.55 -10.93
CA GLN A 105 9.44 5.27 -11.09
C GLN A 105 8.60 6.08 -10.11
N LEU A 106 8.98 6.13 -8.82
CA LEU A 106 8.29 6.92 -7.81
C LEU A 106 8.21 8.38 -8.20
N LEU A 107 9.33 8.98 -8.61
CA LEU A 107 9.40 10.38 -9.04
C LEU A 107 8.52 10.62 -10.29
N GLY A 108 8.40 9.65 -11.19
CA GLY A 108 7.56 9.76 -12.38
C GLY A 108 6.06 9.81 -12.09
N LYS A 109 5.59 9.16 -11.01
CA LYS A 109 4.16 9.12 -10.62
C LYS A 109 3.79 10.13 -9.52
N ILE A 110 4.75 10.94 -9.07
CA ILE A 110 4.63 11.55 -7.75
C ILE A 110 3.60 12.68 -7.65
N ASP A 111 3.48 13.49 -8.68
CA ASP A 111 2.52 14.59 -8.69
C ASP A 111 1.09 14.04 -8.67
N GLY A 112 0.83 12.95 -9.41
CA GLY A 112 -0.44 12.24 -9.38
C GLY A 112 -0.75 11.61 -8.01
N LEU A 113 0.26 11.04 -7.33
CA LEU A 113 0.09 10.53 -5.97
C LEU A 113 -0.23 11.64 -4.97
N ILE A 114 0.41 12.81 -5.08
CA ILE A 114 0.12 13.95 -4.20
C ILE A 114 -1.31 14.46 -4.41
N GLU A 115 -1.79 14.51 -5.66
CA GLU A 115 -3.17 14.88 -5.96
C GLU A 115 -4.16 13.84 -5.43
N GLU A 116 -3.91 12.55 -5.69
CA GLU A 116 -4.75 11.45 -5.17
C GLU A 116 -4.84 11.48 -3.64
N TRP A 117 -3.70 11.63 -2.96
CA TRP A 117 -3.66 11.69 -1.50
C TRP A 117 -4.25 12.98 -0.94
N ARG A 118 -4.43 14.05 -1.75
CA ARG A 118 -5.18 15.25 -1.35
C ARG A 118 -6.69 15.01 -1.42
N ASP A 119 -7.17 14.33 -2.46
CA ASP A 119 -8.59 14.05 -2.66
C ASP A 119 -9.15 13.09 -1.59
N ASP A 120 -8.37 12.08 -1.20
CA ASP A 120 -8.67 11.17 -0.07
C ASP A 120 -8.86 11.91 1.28
N GLN A 121 -8.47 13.18 1.36
CA GLN A 121 -8.46 14.00 2.58
C GLN A 121 -9.49 15.12 2.56
N ASP A 122 -10.17 15.37 1.43
CA ASP A 122 -11.24 16.37 1.38
C ASP A 122 -12.53 15.76 2.00
N PRO A 123 -13.02 16.26 3.14
CA PRO A 123 -14.24 15.74 3.76
C PRO A 123 -15.51 15.91 2.89
N ARG A 124 -15.43 16.63 1.77
CA ARG A 124 -16.49 16.76 0.76
C ARG A 124 -16.43 15.69 -0.30
N VAL A 125 -15.28 15.05 -0.50
CA VAL A 125 -15.09 13.94 -1.43
C VAL A 125 -15.38 12.65 -0.67
N PRO A 126 -16.36 11.84 -1.10
CA PRO A 126 -16.62 10.55 -0.45
C PRO A 126 -15.38 9.65 -0.54
N ASP A 127 -15.02 8.99 0.57
CA ASP A 127 -13.92 8.02 0.62
C ASP A 127 -14.04 7.03 -0.55
N ARG A 128 -13.03 7.02 -1.42
CA ARG A 128 -13.00 6.20 -2.63
C ARG A 128 -13.18 4.71 -2.32
N LYS A 129 -12.57 4.21 -1.25
CA LYS A 129 -12.74 2.81 -0.82
C LYS A 129 -14.16 2.56 -0.36
N ALA A 130 -14.81 3.53 0.29
CA ALA A 130 -16.21 3.41 0.66
C ALA A 130 -17.12 3.37 -0.58
N VAL A 131 -16.78 4.13 -1.63
CA VAL A 131 -17.50 4.13 -2.91
C VAL A 131 -17.32 2.80 -3.66
N GLU A 132 -16.10 2.30 -3.79
CA GLU A 132 -15.77 1.01 -4.43
C GLU A 132 -16.50 -0.14 -3.70
N ASN A 133 -16.37 -0.22 -2.37
CA ASN A 133 -17.11 -1.21 -1.57
C ASN A 133 -18.64 -1.10 -1.72
N ALA A 134 -19.16 0.12 -1.90
CA ALA A 134 -20.58 0.33 -2.12
C ALA A 134 -21.01 -0.11 -3.53
N ALA A 135 -20.14 0.02 -4.54
CA ALA A 135 -20.34 -0.48 -5.89
C ALA A 135 -20.32 -2.02 -5.91
N ASP A 136 -19.33 -2.64 -5.27
CA ASP A 136 -19.22 -4.10 -5.14
C ASP A 136 -20.46 -4.68 -4.44
N LYS A 137 -20.88 -4.08 -3.32
CA LYS A 137 -22.13 -4.47 -2.63
C LYS A 137 -23.39 -4.23 -3.45
N ARG A 138 -23.39 -3.28 -4.40
CA ARG A 138 -24.51 -3.09 -5.34
C ARG A 138 -24.53 -4.19 -6.39
N GLU A 139 -23.35 -4.60 -6.88
CA GLU A 139 -23.20 -5.69 -7.84
C GLU A 139 -23.61 -7.04 -7.22
N GLU A 140 -23.12 -7.40 -6.04
CA GLU A 140 -23.55 -8.61 -5.32
C GLU A 140 -25.08 -8.66 -5.12
N ARG A 141 -25.69 -7.52 -4.75
CA ARG A 141 -27.15 -7.42 -4.62
C ARG A 141 -27.86 -7.60 -5.96
N ARG A 142 -27.27 -7.14 -7.07
CA ARG A 142 -27.81 -7.33 -8.42
C ARG A 142 -27.77 -8.80 -8.80
N GLU A 143 -26.63 -9.46 -8.58
CA GLU A 143 -26.47 -10.90 -8.85
C GLU A 143 -27.41 -11.75 -8.00
N GLY A 144 -27.54 -11.44 -6.71
CA GLY A 144 -28.49 -12.11 -5.82
C GLY A 144 -29.94 -11.97 -6.30
N ARG A 145 -30.34 -10.79 -6.79
CA ARG A 145 -31.68 -10.59 -7.38
C ARG A 145 -31.87 -11.41 -8.65
N VAL A 146 -30.86 -11.45 -9.53
CA VAL A 146 -30.93 -12.24 -10.78
C VAL A 146 -31.10 -13.72 -10.47
N LYS A 147 -30.29 -14.27 -9.55
CA LYS A 147 -30.42 -15.67 -9.10
C LYS A 147 -31.80 -15.96 -8.51
N ALA A 148 -32.31 -15.09 -7.64
CA ALA A 148 -33.64 -15.27 -7.03
C ALA A 148 -34.80 -15.14 -8.03
N VAL A 149 -34.64 -14.40 -9.14
CA VAL A 149 -35.62 -14.37 -10.23
C VAL A 149 -35.57 -15.66 -11.03
N GLU A 150 -34.37 -16.17 -11.31
CA GLU A 150 -34.20 -17.41 -12.07
C GLU A 150 -34.72 -18.63 -11.29
N GLU A 151 -34.43 -18.73 -10.00
CA GLU A 151 -34.97 -19.77 -9.12
C GLU A 151 -36.50 -19.75 -9.06
N ARG A 152 -37.13 -18.57 -9.08
CA ARG A 152 -38.59 -18.44 -9.16
C ARG A 152 -39.12 -18.92 -10.50
N ARG A 153 -38.49 -18.54 -11.62
CA ARG A 153 -38.87 -19.02 -12.95
C ARG A 153 -38.78 -20.55 -13.06
N ILE A 154 -37.69 -21.13 -12.55
CA ILE A 154 -37.52 -22.58 -12.50
C ILE A 154 -38.66 -23.20 -11.70
N ARG A 155 -38.88 -22.75 -10.46
CA ARG A 155 -39.94 -23.26 -9.57
C ARG A 155 -41.34 -23.17 -10.18
N ASP A 156 -41.69 -22.02 -10.77
CA ASP A 156 -42.98 -21.80 -11.40
C ASP A 156 -43.13 -22.65 -12.68
N GLY A 157 -42.04 -22.87 -13.41
CA GLY A 157 -41.98 -23.82 -14.53
C GLY A 157 -42.25 -25.27 -14.07
N TRP A 158 -41.58 -25.72 -13.01
CA TRP A 158 -41.82 -27.04 -12.41
C TRP A 158 -43.26 -27.19 -11.90
N MET A 159 -43.84 -26.16 -11.27
CA MET A 159 -45.24 -26.19 -10.85
C MET A 159 -46.20 -26.32 -12.03
N LYS A 160 -45.97 -25.60 -13.14
CA LYS A 160 -46.81 -25.71 -14.35
C LYS A 160 -46.75 -27.11 -14.94
N THR A 161 -45.55 -27.69 -15.06
CA THR A 161 -45.38 -29.07 -15.54
C THR A 161 -46.02 -30.10 -14.61
N ALA A 162 -45.95 -29.91 -13.28
CA ALA A 162 -46.54 -30.82 -12.30
C ALA A 162 -48.08 -30.73 -12.20
N LEU A 163 -48.67 -29.57 -12.53
CA LEU A 163 -50.11 -29.34 -12.50
C LEU A 163 -50.83 -29.70 -13.82
N GLY A 164 -50.09 -30.14 -14.84
CA GLY A 164 -50.68 -30.63 -16.10
C GLY A 164 -51.43 -29.56 -16.90
N VAL A 165 -50.98 -28.30 -16.84
CA VAL A 165 -51.43 -27.20 -17.73
C VAL A 165 -50.31 -26.84 -18.69
#